data_AF-G4RER2-F1
#
_entry.id   AF-G4RER2-F1
#
_cell.length_a   1.000
_cell.length_b   1.000
_cell.length_c   1.000
_cell.angle_alpha   90.00
_cell.angle_beta   90.00
_cell.angle_gamma   90.00
#
_symmetry.space_group_name_H-M   'P 1'
#
loop_
_entity.id
_entity.type
_entity.pdbx_description
1 polymer ?
#
loop_
_entity_poly.entity_id
_entity_poly.type
_entity_poly.pdbx_seq_one_letter_code
_entity_poly.pdbx_strand_id
1 'polypeptide(L)'
;MAIALNPAHHSMPGYANLREKAVELEGVFLNTLVSEMFKGLETDSMFGGGYAEETWRGMMAEQYAAEMAQAGGIGIADQMVAALIETQAAQDSAPQLSSMGAYR
;
A
#
# COMPACT_ATOMS: atom_id res chain seq x y z
N MET A 1 -16.44 1.23 -8.21
CA MET A 1 -16.11 -0.01 -8.94
C MET A 1 -14.95 -0.64 -8.19
N ALA A 2 -15.21 -1.62 -7.32
CA ALA A 2 -14.14 -2.35 -6.65
C ALA A 2 -13.55 -3.32 -7.68
N ILE A 3 -12.26 -3.17 -7.98
CA ILE A 3 -11.52 -4.20 -8.70
C ILE A 3 -11.38 -5.35 -7.70
N ALA A 4 -12.37 -6.23 -7.66
CA ALA A 4 -12.27 -7.44 -6.87
C ALA A 4 -11.17 -8.28 -7.49
N LEU A 5 -10.03 -8.40 -6.79
CA LEU A 5 -8.99 -9.36 -7.10
C LEU A 5 -9.64 -10.73 -7.30
N ASN A 6 -9.45 -11.32 -8.48
CA ASN A 6 -9.96 -12.65 -8.75
C ASN A 6 -9.42 -13.61 -7.67
N PRO A 7 -10.30 -14.36 -6.96
CA PRO A 7 -9.89 -15.19 -5.82
C PRO A 7 -8.81 -16.22 -6.16
N ALA A 8 -8.69 -16.62 -7.43
CA ALA A 8 -7.65 -17.53 -7.89
C ALA A 8 -6.20 -17.03 -7.64
N HIS A 9 -5.97 -15.72 -7.59
CA HIS A 9 -4.62 -15.15 -7.38
C HIS A 9 -4.11 -15.32 -5.94
N HIS A 10 -4.99 -15.52 -4.96
CA HIS A 10 -4.58 -15.75 -3.56
C HIS A 10 -3.75 -17.02 -3.38
N SER A 11 -3.93 -17.97 -4.31
CA SER A 11 -3.21 -19.25 -4.36
C SER A 11 -1.84 -19.16 -5.05
N MET A 12 -1.47 -18.00 -5.62
CA MET A 12 -0.19 -17.85 -6.31
C MET A 12 0.99 -17.86 -5.31
N PRO A 13 2.09 -18.56 -5.62
CA PRO A 13 3.30 -18.50 -4.81
C PRO A 13 3.77 -17.05 -4.65
N GLY A 14 4.04 -16.62 -3.42
CA GLY A 14 4.48 -15.25 -3.12
C GLY A 14 3.36 -14.21 -2.98
N TYR A 15 2.09 -14.56 -3.25
CA TYR A 15 0.96 -13.63 -3.09
C TYR A 15 0.88 -13.05 -1.67
N ALA A 16 1.05 -13.90 -0.64
CA ALA A 16 0.96 -13.47 0.76
C ALA A 16 2.04 -12.42 1.12
N ASN A 17 3.27 -12.62 0.64
CA ASN A 17 4.36 -11.67 0.89
C ASN A 17 4.17 -10.38 0.08
N LEU A 18 3.70 -10.48 -1.17
CA LEU A 18 3.37 -9.31 -1.97
C LEU A 18 2.28 -8.46 -1.31
N ARG A 19 1.23 -9.12 -0.80
CA ARG A 19 0.15 -8.46 -0.08
C ARG A 19 0.63 -7.81 1.22
N GLU A 20 1.45 -8.49 2.00
CA GLU A 20 2.08 -7.93 3.20
C GLU A 20 2.82 -6.62 2.89
N LYS A 21 3.66 -6.62 1.85
CA LYS A 21 4.39 -5.42 1.41
C LYS A 21 3.48 -4.31 0.87
N ALA A 22 2.39 -4.67 0.21
CA ALA A 22 1.39 -3.69 -0.23
C ALA A 22 0.67 -3.02 0.96
N VAL A 23 0.35 -3.80 2.01
CA VAL A 23 -0.25 -3.27 3.26
C VAL A 23 0.74 -2.37 4.01
N GLU A 24 2.03 -2.75 4.08
CA GLU A 24 3.08 -1.89 4.66
C GLU A 24 3.16 -0.53 3.95
N LEU A 25 3.11 -0.53 2.61
CA LEU A 25 3.15 0.71 1.82
C LEU A 25 1.88 1.55 1.98
N GLU A 26 0.71 0.91 2.04
CA GLU A 26 -0.54 1.59 2.37
C GLU A 26 -0.49 2.24 3.76
N GLY A 27 0.15 1.59 4.74
CA GLY A 27 0.40 2.17 6.07
C GLY A 27 1.21 3.46 6.03
N VAL A 28 2.27 3.52 5.22
CA VAL A 28 3.08 4.75 5.03
C VAL A 28 2.25 5.87 4.39
N PHE A 29 1.43 5.52 3.40
CA PHE A 29 0.54 6.47 2.76
C PHE A 29 -0.53 7.00 3.73
N LEU A 30 -1.17 6.12 4.48
CA LEU A 30 -2.14 6.49 5.51
C LEU A 30 -1.51 7.36 6.59
N ASN A 31 -0.28 7.08 7.01
CA ASN A 31 0.44 7.92 7.97
C ASN A 31 0.60 9.35 7.44
N THR A 32 0.95 9.49 6.17
CA THR A 32 1.04 10.80 5.52
C THR A 32 -0.31 11.52 5.54
N LEU A 33 -1.40 10.84 5.15
CA LEU A 33 -2.73 11.43 5.16
C LEU A 33 -3.19 11.85 6.56
N VAL A 34 -3.03 10.95 7.53
CA VAL A 34 -3.42 11.19 8.92
C VAL A 34 -2.61 12.33 9.52
N SER A 35 -1.31 12.39 9.23
CA SER A 35 -0.44 13.49 9.62
C SER A 35 -0.92 14.83 9.05
N GLU A 36 -1.27 14.89 7.76
CA GLU A 36 -1.82 16.10 7.15
C GLU A 36 -3.20 16.48 7.74
N MET A 37 -4.04 15.50 8.06
CA MET A 37 -5.30 15.74 8.79
C MET A 37 -5.04 16.37 10.16
N PHE A 38 -4.07 15.86 10.93
CA PHE A 38 -3.70 16.43 12.23
C PHE A 38 -3.13 17.84 12.13
N LYS A 39 -2.37 18.15 11.06
CA LYS A 39 -1.89 19.51 10.78
C LYS A 39 -3.03 20.48 10.44
N GLY A 40 -4.10 19.98 9.81
CA GLY A 40 -5.30 20.75 9.49
C GLY A 40 -6.20 21.04 10.70
N LEU A 41 -5.99 20.36 11.84
CA LEU A 41 -6.65 20.70 13.09
C LEU A 41 -5.91 21.89 13.73
N GLU A 42 -6.45 23.10 13.59
CA GLU A 42 -5.89 24.30 14.21
C GLU A 42 -5.70 24.10 15.72
N THR A 43 -4.47 24.32 16.20
CA THR A 43 -4.21 24.42 17.64
C THR A 43 -4.56 25.84 18.08
N ASP A 44 -5.55 25.96 18.96
CA ASP A 44 -5.98 27.23 19.53
C ASP A 44 -4.75 27.95 20.11
N SER A 45 -4.40 29.12 19.53
CA SER A 45 -3.04 29.68 19.58
C SER A 45 -2.59 30.13 20.97
N MET A 46 -3.47 30.01 21.98
CA MET A 46 -3.24 30.44 23.35
C MET A 46 -2.87 29.29 24.30
N PHE A 47 -3.16 28.02 23.93
CA PHE A 47 -2.93 26.84 24.79
C PHE A 47 -2.41 25.59 24.07
N GLY A 48 -2.26 25.60 22.73
CA GLY A 48 -1.73 24.46 21.96
C GLY A 48 -0.57 24.87 21.04
N GLY A 49 0.25 23.89 20.66
CA GLY A 49 1.34 24.05 19.68
C GLY A 49 2.75 24.10 20.29
N GLY A 50 3.14 23.07 21.04
CA GLY A 50 4.52 22.90 21.52
C GLY A 50 5.23 21.66 20.93
N TYR A 51 6.56 21.62 20.96
CA TYR A 51 7.37 20.50 20.45
C TYR A 51 6.96 19.12 21.00
N ALA A 52 6.59 19.06 22.29
CA ALA A 52 6.10 17.84 22.92
C ALA A 52 4.76 17.39 22.33
N GLU A 53 3.89 18.34 22.00
CA GLU A 53 2.59 18.07 21.37
C GLU A 53 2.76 17.61 19.93
N GLU A 54 3.64 18.27 19.15
CA GLU A 54 3.99 17.85 17.78
C GLU A 54 4.52 16.42 17.76
N THR A 55 5.44 16.09 18.67
CA THR A 55 6.00 14.74 18.79
C THR A 55 4.91 13.71 19.12
N TRP A 56 4.03 14.02 20.08
CA TRP A 56 2.93 13.12 20.46
C TRP A 56 1.91 12.93 19.34
N ARG A 57 1.57 14.00 18.61
CA ARG A 57 0.70 13.95 17.43
C ARG A 57 1.30 13.09 16.33
N GLY A 58 2.61 13.17 16.10
CA GLY A 58 3.33 12.29 15.17
C GLY A 58 3.17 10.81 15.53
N MET A 59 3.47 10.44 16.78
CA MET A 59 3.30 9.05 17.25
C MET A 59 1.84 8.58 17.16
N MET A 60 0.87 9.47 17.43
CA MET A 60 -0.55 9.14 17.32
C MET A 60 -0.97 8.91 15.86
N ALA A 61 -0.47 9.74 14.94
CA ALA A 61 -0.72 9.61 13.52
C ALA A 61 -0.19 8.26 12.99
N GLU A 62 1.02 7.88 13.41
CA GLU A 62 1.62 6.59 13.09
C GLU A 62 0.75 5.41 13.55
N GLN A 63 0.32 5.41 14.82
CA GLN A 63 -0.51 4.32 15.35
C GLN A 63 -1.86 4.26 14.65
N TYR A 64 -2.51 5.41 14.43
CA TYR A 64 -3.82 5.45 13.78
C TYR A 64 -3.74 4.93 12.33
N ALA A 65 -2.71 5.33 11.59
CA ALA A 65 -2.46 4.82 10.25
C ALA A 65 -2.17 3.32 10.21
N ALA A 66 -1.39 2.81 11.18
CA ALA A 66 -1.11 1.38 11.30
C ALA A 66 -2.38 0.55 11.57
N GLU A 67 -3.23 1.00 12.50
CA GLU A 67 -4.51 0.36 12.78
C GLU A 67 -5.46 0.42 11.58
N MET A 68 -5.51 1.57 10.87
CA MET A 68 -6.31 1.70 9.65
C MET A 68 -5.85 0.70 8.57
N ALA A 69 -4.54 0.58 8.33
CA ALA A 69 -4.00 -0.38 7.36
C ALA A 69 -4.34 -1.84 7.74
N GLN A 70 -4.22 -2.19 9.02
CA GLN A 70 -4.53 -3.54 9.52
C GLN A 70 -6.02 -3.89 9.49
N ALA A 71 -6.89 -2.91 9.77
CA ALA A 71 -8.35 -3.09 9.76
C ALA A 71 -8.95 -3.26 8.35
N GLY A 72 -8.11 -3.24 7.30
CA GLY A 72 -8.52 -3.40 5.90
C GLY A 72 -8.14 -2.21 5.02
N GLY A 73 -7.52 -1.17 5.57
CA GLY A 73 -7.02 -0.03 4.82
C GLY A 73 -8.14 0.72 4.09
N ILE A 74 -7.78 1.34 2.97
CA ILE A 74 -8.73 1.97 2.05
C ILE A 74 -8.77 1.25 0.69
N GLY A 75 -8.12 0.09 0.59
CA GLY A 75 -8.09 -0.75 -0.60
C GLY A 75 -7.01 -0.36 -1.62
N ILE A 76 -6.00 0.43 -1.23
CA ILE A 76 -4.84 0.71 -2.11
C ILE A 76 -3.96 -0.54 -2.22
N ALA A 77 -3.75 -1.26 -1.12
CA ALA A 77 -2.93 -2.48 -1.13
C ALA A 77 -3.46 -3.51 -2.15
N ASP A 78 -4.77 -3.71 -2.19
CA ASP A 78 -5.42 -4.63 -3.14
C ASP A 78 -5.25 -4.17 -4.60
N GLN A 79 -5.39 -2.88 -4.87
CA GLN A 79 -5.18 -2.31 -6.21
C GLN A 79 -3.73 -2.46 -6.67
N MET A 80 -2.76 -2.26 -5.78
CA MET A 80 -1.35 -2.44 -6.08
C MET A 80 -1.02 -3.90 -6.41
N VAL A 81 -1.50 -4.83 -5.59
CA VAL A 81 -1.32 -6.27 -5.84
C VAL A 81 -1.91 -6.67 -7.19
N ALA A 82 -3.11 -6.19 -7.51
CA ALA A 82 -3.75 -6.45 -8.81
C ALA A 82 -2.89 -5.94 -9.99
N ALA A 83 -2.41 -4.70 -9.93
CA ALA A 83 -1.60 -4.10 -10.98
C ALA A 83 -0.24 -4.80 -11.17
N LEU A 84 0.39 -5.23 -10.08
CA LEU A 84 1.66 -5.95 -10.13
C LEU A 84 1.50 -7.34 -10.74
N ILE A 85 0.42 -8.06 -10.39
CA ILE A 85 0.11 -9.36 -10.99
C ILE A 85 -0.18 -9.22 -12.49
N GLU A 86 -0.94 -8.21 -12.89
CA GLU A 86 -1.22 -7.93 -14.31
C GLU A 86 0.07 -7.64 -15.08
N THR A 87 0.97 -6.84 -14.49
CA THR A 87 2.28 -6.52 -15.09
C THR A 87 3.15 -7.77 -15.24
N GLN A 88 3.21 -8.63 -14.21
CA GLN A 88 3.96 -9.88 -14.26
C GLN A 88 3.39 -10.83 -15.34
N ALA A 89 2.06 -10.95 -15.41
CA ALA A 89 1.41 -11.78 -16.42
C ALA A 89 1.70 -11.27 -17.84
N ALA A 90 1.75 -9.95 -18.05
CA ALA A 90 2.12 -9.36 -19.33
C ALA A 90 3.59 -9.61 -19.70
N GLN A 91 4.50 -9.64 -18.71
CA GLN A 91 5.92 -9.94 -18.91
C GLN A 91 6.16 -11.42 -19.23
N ASP A 92 5.48 -12.34 -18.54
CA ASP A 92 5.58 -13.78 -18.78
C ASP A 92 5.00 -14.18 -20.15
N SER A 93 4.06 -13.37 -20.68
CA SER A 93 3.43 -13.57 -21.98
C SER A 93 4.28 -13.09 -23.17
N ALA A 94 5.46 -12.51 -22.93
CA ALA A 94 6.36 -12.09 -24.00
C ALA A 94 6.85 -13.32 -24.79
N PRO A 95 6.68 -13.35 -26.14
CA PRO A 95 7.03 -14.52 -26.92
C PRO A 95 8.51 -14.86 -26.77
N GLN A 96 8.76 -16.06 -26.26
CA GLN A 96 10.09 -16.66 -26.10
C GLN A 96 10.71 -16.87 -27.49
N LEU A 97 11.37 -15.84 -28.02
CA LEU A 97 12.12 -15.83 -29.28
C LEU A 97 13.46 -16.58 -29.11
N SER A 98 13.43 -17.84 -28.68
CA SER A 98 14.66 -18.58 -28.34
C SER A 98 14.71 -20.03 -28.82
N SER A 99 13.90 -20.44 -29.81
CA SER A 99 14.03 -21.79 -30.38
C SER A 99 13.98 -21.89 -31.91
N MET A 100 13.83 -20.79 -32.64
CA MET A 100 13.79 -20.82 -34.11
C MET A 100 15.12 -20.36 -34.73
N GLY A 101 16.20 -21.06 -34.41
CA GLY A 101 17.53 -20.79 -34.96
C GLY A 101 18.53 -21.95 -34.92
N ALA A 102 18.18 -23.10 -34.34
CA ALA A 102 19.06 -24.27 -34.23
C ALA A 102 18.71 -25.39 -35.24
N TYR A 103 18.28 -25.02 -36.45
CA TYR A 103 18.17 -25.95 -37.58
C TYR A 103 18.70 -25.31 -38.86
N ARG A 104 20.04 -25.19 -38.95
CA ARG A 104 20.87 -25.56 -40.10
C ARG A 104 22.34 -25.30 -39.80
#